data_AF-A0A1I5BD83-F1
#
_entry.id   AF-A0A1I5BD83-F1
#
_cell.length_a   1.000
_cell.length_b   1.000
_cell.length_c   1.000
_cell.angle_alpha   90.00
_cell.angle_beta   90.00
_cell.angle_gamma   90.00
#
_symmetry.space_group_name_H-M   'P 1'
#
loop_
_entity.id
_entity.type
_entity.pdbx_description
1 polymer ?
#
loop_
_entity_poly.entity_id
_entity_poly.type
_entity_poly.pdbx_seq_one_letter_code
_entity_poly.pdbx_strand_id
1 'polypeptide(L)'
;MRKIYNIGFIAGMFAFTANVFFVIAQILQLLGLLSYPYDEISIYGFSLCIVIPFLLEILALHYVTPKQKKFWSHAALIFTVIYAIFVTANYVVQLATVIPFTLQGRADQIEVLVQYPHSLFWNFDAIGYITMGIASLFVLPLFKKQGFDKWVRAAFLANVLVTPLIAFVYFYPYFSEKILLLGIPWIITAPLMMLLLALRFRKQKIKHIGNQQRMKQSK
;
A
#
# COMPACT_ATOMS: atom_id res chain seq x y z
N MET A 1 -6.20 -0.48 -23.95
CA MET A 1 -6.46 -1.59 -23.00
C MET A 1 -5.25 -2.48 -22.73
N ARG A 2 -4.64 -3.16 -23.73
CA ARG A 2 -3.47 -4.05 -23.51
C ARG A 2 -2.30 -3.40 -22.75
N LYS A 3 -1.93 -2.17 -23.13
CA LYS A 3 -0.85 -1.42 -22.46
C LYS A 3 -1.17 -1.16 -20.98
N ILE A 4 -2.40 -0.78 -20.66
CA ILE A 4 -2.87 -0.49 -19.30
C ILE A 4 -2.81 -1.74 -18.41
N TYR A 5 -3.24 -2.90 -18.93
CA TYR A 5 -3.07 -4.17 -18.21
C TYR A 5 -1.60 -4.51 -17.92
N ASN A 6 -0.69 -4.16 -18.83
CA ASN A 6 0.73 -4.40 -18.61
C ASN A 6 1.31 -3.47 -17.54
N ILE A 7 0.94 -2.18 -17.58
CA ILE A 7 1.35 -1.18 -16.59
C ILE A 7 0.84 -1.60 -15.20
N GLY A 8 -0.44 -1.94 -15.07
CA GLY A 8 -1.01 -2.38 -13.79
C GLY A 8 -0.34 -3.64 -13.24
N PHE A 9 -0.02 -4.62 -14.09
CA PHE A 9 0.73 -5.81 -13.66
C PHE A 9 2.14 -5.46 -13.15
N ILE A 10 2.90 -4.67 -13.91
CA ILE A 10 4.27 -4.30 -13.52
C ILE A 10 4.26 -3.46 -12.23
N ALA A 11 3.38 -2.47 -12.16
CA ALA A 11 3.23 -1.61 -10.99
C ALA A 11 2.86 -2.42 -9.74
N GLY A 12 1.88 -3.32 -9.84
CA GLY A 12 1.50 -4.18 -8.72
C GLY A 12 2.59 -5.15 -8.30
N MET A 13 3.40 -5.67 -9.23
CA MET A 13 4.56 -6.50 -8.87
C MET A 13 5.64 -5.71 -8.13
N PHE A 14 5.95 -4.49 -8.57
CA PHE A 14 6.88 -3.60 -7.84
C PHE A 14 6.34 -3.24 -6.45
N ALA A 15 5.06 -2.89 -6.34
CA ALA A 15 4.42 -2.59 -5.06
C ALA A 15 4.50 -3.79 -4.10
N PHE A 16 4.15 -4.98 -4.59
CA PHE A 16 4.26 -6.23 -3.83
C PHE A 16 5.69 -6.49 -3.36
N THR A 17 6.67 -6.42 -4.26
CA THR A 17 8.08 -6.68 -3.91
C THR A 17 8.60 -5.66 -2.90
N ALA A 18 8.33 -4.37 -3.08
CA ALA A 18 8.70 -3.33 -2.12
C ALA A 18 8.05 -3.57 -0.75
N ASN A 19 6.77 -3.98 -0.73
CA ASN A 19 6.07 -4.28 0.50
C ASN A 19 6.65 -5.51 1.23
N VAL A 20 7.07 -6.54 0.48
CA VAL A 20 7.78 -7.70 1.07
C VAL A 20 9.10 -7.26 1.73
N PHE A 21 9.88 -6.39 1.09
CA PHE A 21 11.11 -5.88 1.70
C PHE A 21 10.83 -5.00 2.93
N PHE A 22 9.79 -4.17 2.88
CA PHE A 22 9.31 -3.42 4.05
C PHE A 22 8.97 -4.36 5.21
N VAL A 23 8.20 -5.42 4.95
CA VAL A 23 7.82 -6.43 5.95
C VAL A 23 9.06 -7.10 6.54
N ILE A 24 10.04 -7.47 5.71
CA ILE A 24 11.28 -8.09 6.17
C ILE A 24 12.02 -7.12 7.10
N ALA A 25 12.18 -5.85 6.71
CA ALA A 25 12.83 -4.83 7.53
C ALA A 25 12.10 -4.64 8.88
N GLN A 26 10.77 -4.57 8.86
CA GLN A 26 9.95 -4.45 10.08
C GLN A 26 10.12 -5.65 11.01
N ILE A 27 10.15 -6.87 10.47
CA ILE A 27 10.38 -8.09 11.26
C ILE A 27 11.78 -8.09 11.87
N LEU A 28 12.81 -7.73 11.09
CA LEU A 28 14.18 -7.66 11.59
C LEU A 28 14.33 -6.61 12.71
N GLN A 29 13.66 -5.46 12.59
CA GLN A 29 13.60 -4.45 13.65
C GLN A 29 12.92 -5.01 14.92
N LEU A 30 11.76 -5.65 14.78
CA LEU A 30 11.03 -6.23 15.93
C LEU A 30 11.81 -7.36 16.63
N LEU A 31 12.67 -8.07 15.89
CA LEU A 31 13.56 -9.09 16.45
C LEU A 31 14.86 -8.50 17.04
N GLY A 32 15.07 -7.19 16.95
CA GLY A 32 16.31 -6.52 17.39
C GLY A 32 17.53 -6.84 16.51
N LEU A 33 17.33 -7.40 15.32
CA LEU A 33 18.41 -7.76 14.37
C LEU A 33 18.81 -6.58 13.48
N LEU A 34 18.00 -5.52 13.45
CA LEU A 34 18.26 -4.29 12.72
C LEU A 34 18.11 -3.13 13.70
N SER A 35 19.10 -2.25 13.73
CA SER A 35 19.19 -1.15 14.70
C SER A 35 19.32 0.20 14.02
N TYR A 36 19.04 1.26 14.79
CA TYR A 36 19.17 2.64 14.33
C TYR A 36 20.59 2.94 13.77
N PRO A 37 20.69 3.62 12.61
CA PRO A 37 19.61 4.19 11.77
C PRO A 37 19.11 3.24 10.68
N TYR A 38 19.68 2.05 10.54
CA TYR A 38 19.45 1.17 9.39
C TYR A 38 18.05 0.55 9.39
N ASP A 39 17.45 0.36 10.55
CA ASP A 39 16.06 -0.06 10.70
C ASP A 39 15.11 0.96 10.11
N GLU A 40 15.19 2.20 10.56
CA GLU A 40 14.38 3.32 10.07
C GLU A 40 14.62 3.59 8.59
N ILE A 41 15.89 3.61 8.15
CA ILE A 41 16.23 3.79 6.73
C ILE A 41 15.57 2.70 5.87
N SER A 42 15.64 1.44 6.31
CA SER A 42 15.07 0.33 5.56
C SER A 42 13.54 0.38 5.52
N ILE A 43 12.91 0.63 6.66
CA ILE A 43 11.45 0.70 6.79
C ILE A 43 10.90 1.86 5.97
N TYR A 44 11.39 3.08 6.18
CA TYR A 44 10.94 4.27 5.46
C TYR A 44 11.28 4.18 3.97
N GLY A 45 12.47 3.68 3.62
CA GLY A 45 12.94 3.56 2.25
C GLY A 45 12.14 2.54 1.43
N PHE A 46 11.92 1.34 1.97
CA PHE A 46 11.10 0.34 1.29
C PHE A 46 9.64 0.77 1.22
N SER A 47 9.12 1.46 2.24
CA SER A 47 7.75 1.94 2.20
C SER A 47 7.54 3.03 1.14
N LEU A 48 8.48 3.96 0.97
CA LEU A 48 8.45 4.92 -0.15
C LEU A 48 8.46 4.22 -1.52
N CYS A 49 9.19 3.10 -1.64
CA CYS A 49 9.18 2.30 -2.86
C CYS A 49 7.81 1.66 -3.17
N ILE A 50 6.89 1.55 -2.20
CA ILE A 50 5.52 1.04 -2.41
C ILE A 50 4.63 2.11 -3.05
N VAL A 51 4.82 3.39 -2.68
CA VAL A 51 3.86 4.47 -2.91
C VAL A 51 3.50 4.63 -4.39
N ILE A 52 4.50 4.89 -5.23
CA ILE A 52 4.26 5.15 -6.66
C ILE A 52 3.77 3.90 -7.38
N PRO A 53 4.37 2.71 -7.21
CA PRO A 53 3.85 1.49 -7.81
C PRO A 53 2.40 1.17 -7.42
N PHE A 54 2.03 1.31 -6.15
CA PHE A 54 0.65 1.07 -5.70
C PHE A 54 -0.33 2.11 -6.28
N LEU A 55 0.04 3.39 -6.32
CA LEU A 55 -0.74 4.44 -6.96
C LEU A 55 -1.00 4.14 -8.44
N LEU A 56 0.04 3.73 -9.18
CA LEU A 56 -0.07 3.37 -10.59
C LEU A 56 -0.90 2.08 -10.80
N GLU A 57 -0.86 1.15 -9.86
CA GLU A 57 -1.68 -0.05 -9.89
C GLU A 57 -3.18 0.29 -9.79
N ILE A 58 -3.55 1.14 -8.83
CA ILE A 58 -4.94 1.62 -8.66
C ILE A 58 -5.36 2.52 -9.82
N LEU A 59 -4.47 3.34 -10.37
CA LEU A 59 -4.73 4.13 -11.57
C LEU A 59 -5.04 3.23 -12.77
N ALA A 60 -4.24 2.18 -12.99
CA ALA A 60 -4.50 1.18 -14.03
C ALA A 60 -5.85 0.49 -13.82
N LEU A 61 -6.20 0.16 -12.56
CA LEU A 61 -7.50 -0.39 -12.20
C LEU A 61 -8.64 0.56 -12.58
N HIS A 62 -8.50 1.85 -12.28
CA HIS A 62 -9.46 2.86 -12.68
C HIS A 62 -9.66 2.88 -14.20
N TYR A 63 -8.59 2.89 -14.99
CA TYR A 63 -8.69 2.93 -16.45
C TYR A 63 -9.35 1.69 -17.06
N VAL A 64 -9.13 0.49 -16.51
CA VAL A 64 -9.76 -0.74 -17.03
C VAL A 64 -11.17 -1.00 -16.48
N THR A 65 -11.63 -0.19 -15.53
CA THR A 65 -12.96 -0.33 -14.92
C THR A 65 -14.07 0.14 -15.87
N PRO A 66 -15.16 -0.64 -16.05
CA PRO A 66 -16.32 -0.24 -16.86
C PRO A 66 -16.99 1.05 -16.36
N LYS A 67 -17.64 1.79 -17.27
CA LYS A 67 -18.29 3.08 -16.98
C LYS A 67 -19.25 3.02 -15.79
N GLN A 68 -20.02 1.94 -15.66
CA GLN A 68 -21.03 1.78 -14.59
C GLN A 68 -20.42 1.70 -13.18
N LYS A 69 -19.13 1.37 -13.06
CA LYS A 69 -18.42 1.25 -11.77
C LYS A 69 -17.34 2.30 -11.58
N LYS A 70 -17.29 3.31 -12.46
CA LYS A 70 -16.20 4.29 -12.54
C LYS A 70 -16.14 5.17 -11.30
N PHE A 71 -17.30 5.48 -10.70
CA PHE A 71 -17.38 6.20 -9.42
C PHE A 71 -16.54 5.51 -8.33
N TRP A 72 -16.76 4.21 -8.12
CA TRP A 72 -16.06 3.42 -7.11
C TRP A 72 -14.54 3.37 -7.36
N SER A 73 -14.12 3.16 -8.61
CA SER A 73 -12.68 3.13 -8.91
C SER A 73 -12.01 4.50 -8.86
N HIS A 74 -12.77 5.58 -9.09
CA HIS A 74 -12.27 6.95 -8.93
C HIS A 74 -12.13 7.31 -7.44
N ALA A 75 -13.12 6.95 -6.62
CA ALA A 75 -13.03 7.10 -5.17
C ALA A 75 -11.82 6.34 -4.61
N ALA A 76 -11.62 5.08 -5.02
CA ALA A 76 -10.42 4.32 -4.66
C ALA A 76 -9.13 5.07 -5.01
N LEU A 77 -9.03 5.62 -6.22
CA LEU A 77 -7.87 6.39 -6.66
C LEU A 77 -7.64 7.64 -5.82
N ILE A 78 -8.69 8.40 -5.49
CA ILE A 78 -8.59 9.60 -4.64
C ILE A 78 -8.00 9.23 -3.26
N PHE A 79 -8.51 8.18 -2.62
CA PHE A 79 -7.98 7.75 -1.32
C PHE A 79 -6.55 7.18 -1.42
N THR A 80 -6.19 6.53 -2.53
CA THR A 80 -4.79 6.13 -2.77
C THR A 80 -3.87 7.34 -2.96
N VAL A 81 -4.35 8.45 -3.55
CA VAL A 81 -3.59 9.71 -3.62
C VAL A 81 -3.39 10.31 -2.23
N ILE A 82 -4.41 10.30 -1.38
CA ILE A 82 -4.29 10.77 0.01
C ILE A 82 -3.24 9.94 0.77
N TYR A 83 -3.29 8.61 0.65
CA TYR A 83 -2.25 7.71 1.17
C TYR A 83 -0.86 8.13 0.69
N ALA A 84 -0.70 8.33 -0.62
CA ALA A 84 0.58 8.68 -1.21
C ALA A 84 1.13 10.02 -0.67
N ILE A 85 0.26 11.02 -0.47
CA ILE A 85 0.64 12.33 0.07
C ILE A 85 1.17 12.19 1.50
N PHE A 86 0.40 11.57 2.40
CA PHE A 86 0.79 11.49 3.81
C PHE A 86 2.03 10.61 4.02
N VAL A 87 2.10 9.47 3.35
CA VAL A 87 3.24 8.55 3.46
C VAL A 87 4.51 9.16 2.86
N THR A 88 4.42 9.83 1.71
CA THR A 88 5.59 10.52 1.13
C THR A 88 6.03 11.68 2.02
N ALA A 89 5.09 12.52 2.49
CA ALA A 89 5.41 13.62 3.38
C ALA A 89 6.11 13.13 4.65
N ASN A 90 5.66 12.00 5.20
CA ASN A 90 6.28 11.40 6.37
C ASN A 90 7.70 10.91 6.09
N TYR A 91 7.82 9.90 5.24
CA TYR A 91 9.08 9.17 5.12
C TYR A 91 10.19 9.96 4.42
N VAL A 92 9.86 10.93 3.56
CA VAL A 92 10.87 11.86 3.03
C VAL A 92 11.45 12.73 4.14
N VAL A 93 10.62 13.25 5.05
CA VAL A 93 11.10 14.06 6.18
C VAL A 93 11.92 13.20 7.13
N GLN A 94 11.47 11.97 7.44
CA GLN A 94 12.24 11.07 8.32
C GLN A 94 13.62 10.76 7.72
N LEU A 95 13.69 10.37 6.44
CA LEU A 95 14.92 9.98 5.78
C LEU A 95 15.87 11.16 5.48
N ALA A 96 15.35 12.28 4.99
CA ALA A 96 16.17 13.37 4.49
C ALA A 96 16.47 14.43 5.54
N THR A 97 15.70 14.50 6.63
CA THR A 97 15.86 15.52 7.68
C THR A 97 16.11 14.89 9.04
N VAL A 98 15.21 14.02 9.51
CA VAL A 98 15.26 13.52 10.90
C VAL A 98 16.49 12.68 11.16
N ILE A 99 16.68 11.61 10.39
CA ILE A 99 17.82 10.71 10.57
C ILE A 99 19.16 11.47 10.46
N PRO A 100 19.40 12.32 9.42
CA PRO A 100 20.63 13.10 9.34
C PRO A 100 20.88 14.04 10.54
N PHE A 101 19.86 14.78 11.00
CA PHE A 101 20.01 15.69 12.14
C PHE A 101 20.25 14.93 13.44
N THR A 102 19.56 13.81 13.65
CA THR A 102 19.77 12.94 14.81
C THR A 102 21.19 12.36 14.82
N LEU A 103 21.71 11.91 13.68
CA LEU A 103 23.10 11.43 13.57
C LEU A 103 24.15 12.53 13.81
N GLN A 104 23.79 13.80 13.61
CA GLN A 104 24.63 14.96 13.94
C GLN A 104 24.50 15.42 15.40
N GLY A 105 23.68 14.75 16.22
CA GLY A 105 23.42 15.16 17.60
C GLY A 105 22.58 16.43 17.71
N ARG A 106 21.75 16.73 16.70
CA ARG A 106 20.92 17.94 16.59
C ARG A 106 19.42 17.65 16.57
N ALA A 107 18.99 16.55 17.18
CA ALA A 107 17.59 16.12 17.20
C ALA A 107 16.67 17.10 17.93
N ASP A 108 17.20 17.85 18.90
CA ASP A 108 16.51 18.91 19.64
C ASP A 108 16.01 20.05 18.74
N GLN A 109 16.70 20.30 17.62
CA GLN A 109 16.34 21.38 16.69
C GLN A 109 15.15 21.03 15.78
N ILE A 110 14.74 19.76 15.76
CA ILE A 110 13.74 19.22 14.84
C ILE A 110 12.72 18.32 15.55
N GLU A 111 12.56 18.46 16.87
CA GLU A 111 11.73 17.55 17.70
C GLU A 111 10.32 17.34 17.13
N VAL A 112 9.68 18.41 16.63
CA VAL A 112 8.34 18.35 16.00
C VAL A 112 8.27 17.48 14.74
N LEU A 113 9.42 17.24 14.10
CA LEU A 113 9.54 16.42 12.89
C LEU A 113 9.81 14.95 13.20
N VAL A 114 10.23 14.61 14.41
CA VAL A 114 10.59 13.24 14.79
C VAL A 114 9.34 12.37 14.88
N GLN A 115 9.38 11.19 14.25
CA GLN A 115 8.32 10.20 14.40
C GLN A 115 8.52 9.39 15.69
N TYR A 116 7.66 9.64 16.68
CA TYR A 116 7.47 8.80 17.87
C TYR A 116 5.97 8.63 18.15
N PRO A 117 5.54 7.68 19.00
CA PRO A 117 4.11 7.47 19.27
C PRO A 117 3.38 8.77 19.62
N HIS A 118 2.25 9.02 18.94
CA HIS A 118 1.43 10.24 19.06
C HIS A 118 2.05 11.56 18.55
N SER A 119 3.25 11.53 17.97
CA SER A 119 3.83 12.69 17.26
C SER A 119 3.01 13.09 16.01
N LEU A 120 3.31 14.26 15.44
CA LEU A 120 2.71 14.71 14.18
C LEU A 120 2.91 13.68 13.05
N PHE A 121 4.12 13.16 12.90
CA PHE A 121 4.48 12.23 11.83
C PHE A 121 3.93 10.83 12.06
N TRP A 122 3.74 10.41 13.32
CA TRP A 122 2.95 9.22 13.66
C TRP A 122 1.50 9.33 13.19
N ASN A 123 0.89 10.51 13.35
CA ASN A 123 -0.47 10.74 12.87
C ASN A 123 -0.56 10.80 11.34
N PHE A 124 0.47 11.33 10.67
CA PHE A 124 0.54 11.26 9.21
C PHE A 124 0.62 9.82 8.73
N ASP A 125 1.44 9.01 9.38
CA ASP A 125 1.55 7.58 9.10
C ASP A 125 0.20 6.86 9.27
N ALA A 126 -0.49 7.13 10.38
CA ALA A 126 -1.82 6.60 10.66
C ALA A 126 -2.82 6.92 9.53
N ILE A 127 -2.92 8.20 9.16
CA ILE A 127 -3.85 8.65 8.11
C ILE A 127 -3.47 8.04 6.75
N GLY A 128 -2.17 7.90 6.48
CA GLY A 128 -1.67 7.19 5.30
C GLY A 128 -2.27 5.79 5.20
N TYR A 129 -2.02 4.92 6.16
CA TYR A 129 -2.48 3.53 6.10
C TYR A 129 -4.01 3.38 6.26
N ILE A 130 -4.67 4.27 7.01
CA ILE A 130 -6.14 4.29 7.10
C ILE A 130 -6.75 4.64 5.75
N THR A 131 -6.24 5.64 5.05
CA THR A 131 -6.74 6.01 3.71
C THR A 131 -6.43 4.93 2.67
N MET A 132 -5.32 4.19 2.79
CA MET A 132 -5.08 2.97 2.01
C MET A 132 -6.19 1.92 2.25
N GLY A 133 -6.59 1.74 3.51
CA GLY A 133 -7.71 0.88 3.90
C GLY A 133 -9.06 1.32 3.30
N ILE A 134 -9.33 2.62 3.31
CA ILE A 134 -10.53 3.19 2.69
C ILE A 134 -10.50 3.04 1.17
N ALA A 135 -9.35 3.22 0.52
CA ALA A 135 -9.19 2.95 -0.90
C ALA A 135 -9.55 1.49 -1.21
N SER A 136 -9.08 0.54 -0.39
CA SER A 136 -9.40 -0.88 -0.49
C SER A 136 -10.91 -1.17 -0.37
N LEU A 137 -11.63 -0.42 0.46
CA LEU A 137 -13.10 -0.51 0.58
C LEU A 137 -13.79 -0.13 -0.73
N PHE A 138 -13.37 0.98 -1.35
CA PHE A 138 -13.92 1.45 -2.63
C PHE A 138 -13.57 0.54 -3.81
N VAL A 139 -12.54 -0.30 -3.68
CA VAL A 139 -12.18 -1.31 -4.67
C VAL A 139 -13.14 -2.51 -4.66
N LEU A 140 -13.77 -2.85 -3.52
CA LEU A 140 -14.59 -4.06 -3.39
C LEU A 140 -15.68 -4.18 -4.46
N PRO A 141 -16.54 -3.16 -4.71
CA PRO A 141 -17.66 -3.26 -5.64
C PRO A 141 -17.23 -3.50 -7.10
N LEU A 142 -15.95 -3.29 -7.42
CA LEU A 142 -15.41 -3.49 -8.77
C LEU A 142 -15.39 -4.96 -9.18
N PHE A 143 -15.21 -5.86 -8.21
CA PHE A 143 -15.00 -7.29 -8.45
C PHE A 143 -16.25 -8.14 -8.22
N LYS A 144 -16.41 -9.19 -9.04
CA LYS A 144 -17.48 -10.18 -8.92
C LYS A 144 -17.15 -11.19 -7.81
N LYS A 145 -18.18 -11.79 -7.20
CA LYS A 145 -18.04 -12.85 -6.18
C LYS A 145 -17.72 -14.24 -6.77
N GLN A 146 -17.25 -14.32 -8.01
CA GLN A 146 -17.03 -15.58 -8.73
C GLN A 146 -15.68 -15.60 -9.45
N GLY A 147 -15.16 -16.80 -9.75
CA GLY A 147 -13.90 -16.97 -10.46
C GLY A 147 -12.71 -16.35 -9.71
N PHE A 148 -11.71 -15.85 -10.43
CA PHE A 148 -10.52 -15.25 -9.81
C PHE A 148 -10.82 -13.89 -9.13
N ASP A 149 -11.81 -13.14 -9.61
CA ASP A 149 -12.20 -11.86 -9.03
C ASP A 149 -12.66 -12.01 -7.56
N LYS A 150 -13.15 -13.19 -7.15
CA LYS A 150 -13.53 -13.47 -5.76
C LYS A 150 -12.33 -13.37 -4.81
N TRP A 151 -11.16 -13.84 -5.25
CA TRP A 151 -9.93 -13.86 -4.47
C TRP A 151 -9.33 -12.47 -4.36
N VAL A 152 -9.33 -11.71 -5.46
CA VAL A 152 -8.91 -10.30 -5.46
C VAL A 152 -9.80 -9.51 -4.49
N ARG A 153 -11.12 -9.69 -4.57
CA ARG A 153 -12.06 -9.05 -3.65
C ARG A 153 -11.82 -9.45 -2.19
N ALA A 154 -11.55 -10.72 -1.92
CA ALA A 154 -11.29 -11.22 -0.57
C ALA A 154 -10.02 -10.59 0.03
N ALA A 155 -8.95 -10.42 -0.75
CA ALA A 155 -7.73 -9.78 -0.26
C ALA A 155 -7.91 -8.29 0.07
N PHE A 156 -8.61 -7.55 -0.79
CA PHE A 156 -9.00 -6.16 -0.46
C PHE A 156 -9.91 -6.10 0.77
N LEU A 157 -10.85 -7.03 0.91
CA LEU A 157 -11.73 -7.09 2.08
C LEU A 157 -10.94 -7.39 3.35
N ALA A 158 -9.97 -8.29 3.28
CA ALA A 158 -9.09 -8.58 4.41
C ALA A 158 -8.33 -7.32 4.84
N ASN A 159 -7.75 -6.56 3.90
CA ASN A 159 -7.08 -5.29 4.21
C ASN A 159 -8.04 -4.25 4.84
N VAL A 160 -9.29 -4.17 4.37
CA VAL A 160 -10.33 -3.32 4.98
C VAL A 160 -10.58 -3.72 6.44
N LEU A 161 -10.71 -5.02 6.73
CA LEU A 161 -10.97 -5.51 8.09
C LEU A 161 -9.79 -5.28 9.04
N VAL A 162 -8.57 -5.20 8.52
CA VAL A 162 -7.37 -4.84 9.30
C VAL A 162 -7.29 -3.34 9.59
N THR A 163 -7.94 -2.51 8.79
CA THR A 163 -7.84 -1.04 8.91
C THR A 163 -8.34 -0.50 10.27
N PRO A 164 -9.46 -0.97 10.86
CA PRO A 164 -9.85 -0.60 12.22
C PRO A 164 -8.82 -0.99 13.28
N LEU A 165 -8.14 -2.13 13.11
CA LEU A 165 -7.07 -2.56 14.02
C LEU A 165 -5.89 -1.59 13.92
N ILE A 166 -5.51 -1.19 12.71
CA ILE A 166 -4.48 -0.16 12.48
C ILE A 166 -4.86 1.14 13.15
N ALA A 167 -6.09 1.64 12.93
CA ALA A 167 -6.57 2.86 13.57
C ALA A 167 -6.50 2.76 15.10
N PHE A 168 -6.87 1.62 15.67
CA PHE A 168 -6.72 1.36 17.10
C PHE A 168 -5.26 1.42 17.54
N VAL A 169 -4.34 0.77 16.83
CA VAL A 169 -2.89 0.80 17.15
C VAL A 169 -2.33 2.21 17.18
N TYR A 170 -2.69 3.05 16.20
CA TYR A 170 -2.16 4.41 16.12
C TYR A 170 -2.77 5.38 17.14
N PHE A 171 -4.06 5.24 17.44
CA PHE A 171 -4.79 6.20 18.27
C PHE A 171 -5.07 5.74 19.71
N TYR A 172 -4.69 4.52 20.08
CA TYR A 172 -4.82 4.06 21.45
C TYR A 172 -3.89 4.89 22.38
N PRO A 173 -4.37 5.42 23.53
CA PRO A 173 -3.63 6.42 24.32
C PRO A 173 -2.27 5.98 24.88
N TYR A 174 -2.02 4.68 24.97
CA TYR A 174 -0.80 4.13 25.54
C TYR A 174 -0.10 3.24 24.53
N PHE A 175 1.05 3.68 24.04
CA PHE A 175 1.86 2.85 23.15
C PHE A 175 2.44 1.64 23.88
N SER A 176 2.39 0.48 23.24
CA SER A 176 3.19 -0.68 23.63
C SER A 176 3.47 -1.56 22.41
N GLU A 177 4.58 -2.28 22.44
CA GLU A 177 4.93 -3.25 21.39
C GLU A 177 3.85 -4.33 21.24
N LYS A 178 3.17 -4.72 22.33
CA LYS A 178 2.07 -5.68 22.29
C LYS A 178 0.87 -5.16 21.49
N ILE A 179 0.61 -3.86 21.55
CA ILE A 179 -0.44 -3.22 20.75
C ILE A 179 -0.04 -3.20 19.27
N LEU A 180 1.24 -2.91 18.95
CA LEU A 180 1.73 -2.99 17.57
C LEU A 180 1.48 -4.36 16.92
N LEU A 181 1.48 -5.45 17.69
CA LEU A 181 1.20 -6.79 17.18
C LEU A 181 -0.23 -6.93 16.60
N LEU A 182 -1.19 -6.09 17.00
CA LEU A 182 -2.53 -6.05 16.38
C LEU A 182 -2.47 -5.62 14.90
N GLY A 183 -1.39 -4.95 14.49
CA GLY A 183 -1.11 -4.60 13.11
C GLY A 183 -0.53 -5.74 12.26
N ILE A 184 -0.11 -6.86 12.86
CA ILE A 184 0.49 -8.01 12.13
C ILE A 184 -0.34 -8.49 10.93
N PRO A 185 -1.69 -8.58 11.00
CA PRO A 185 -2.47 -8.97 9.83
C PRO A 185 -2.21 -8.13 8.57
N TRP A 186 -1.74 -6.87 8.72
CA TRP A 186 -1.37 -6.02 7.59
C TRP A 186 -0.19 -6.56 6.79
N ILE A 187 0.78 -7.21 7.47
CA ILE A 187 1.96 -7.86 6.87
C ILE A 187 1.57 -8.86 5.77
N ILE A 188 0.39 -9.47 5.87
CA ILE A 188 -0.11 -10.43 4.89
C ILE A 188 -1.09 -9.76 3.94
N THR A 189 -2.04 -8.99 4.46
CA THR A 189 -3.16 -8.48 3.67
C THR A 189 -2.75 -7.44 2.63
N ALA A 190 -1.81 -6.55 2.96
CA ALA A 190 -1.33 -5.52 2.04
C ALA A 190 -0.54 -6.08 0.84
N PRO A 191 0.49 -6.93 1.00
CA PRO A 191 1.17 -7.51 -0.14
C PRO A 191 0.25 -8.45 -0.94
N LEU A 192 -0.66 -9.18 -0.28
CA LEU A 192 -1.60 -10.07 -0.96
C LEU A 192 -2.55 -9.31 -1.89
N MET A 193 -3.09 -8.15 -1.48
CA MET A 193 -3.99 -7.38 -2.34
C MET A 193 -3.27 -6.84 -3.58
N MET A 194 -2.03 -6.37 -3.44
CA MET A 194 -1.18 -5.91 -4.57
C MET A 194 -0.88 -7.07 -5.53
N LEU A 195 -0.42 -8.20 -5.00
CA LEU A 195 -0.10 -9.37 -5.83
C LEU A 195 -1.33 -9.88 -6.60
N LEU A 196 -2.47 -10.05 -5.94
CA LEU A 196 -3.66 -10.59 -6.59
C LEU A 196 -4.24 -9.62 -7.64
N LEU A 197 -4.16 -8.31 -7.41
CA LEU A 197 -4.55 -7.32 -8.40
C LEU A 197 -3.62 -7.34 -9.62
N ALA A 198 -2.30 -7.40 -9.40
CA ALA A 198 -1.31 -7.58 -10.47
C ALA A 198 -1.63 -8.83 -11.32
N LEU A 199 -1.79 -9.99 -10.67
CA LEU A 199 -2.12 -11.25 -11.34
C LEU A 199 -3.44 -11.18 -12.10
N ARG A 200 -4.42 -10.42 -11.59
CA ARG A 200 -5.68 -10.17 -12.28
C ARG A 200 -5.47 -9.39 -13.57
N PHE A 201 -4.61 -8.37 -13.58
CA PHE A 201 -4.26 -7.66 -14.81
C PHE A 201 -3.60 -8.58 -15.85
N ARG A 202 -2.69 -9.46 -15.42
CA ARG A 202 -2.06 -10.47 -16.29
C ARG A 202 -3.10 -11.40 -16.91
N LYS A 203 -4.05 -11.91 -16.13
CA LYS A 203 -5.14 -12.76 -16.62
C LYS A 203 -6.03 -12.04 -17.63
N GLN A 204 -6.41 -10.78 -17.37
CA GLN A 204 -7.23 -10.00 -18.29
C GLN A 204 -6.50 -9.66 -19.59
N LYS A 205 -5.19 -9.40 -19.54
CA LYS A 205 -4.35 -9.21 -20.73
C LYS A 205 -4.38 -10.43 -21.64
N ILE A 206 -4.17 -11.63 -21.09
CA ILE A 206 -4.18 -12.89 -21.84
C ILE A 206 -5.56 -13.12 -22.49
N LYS A 207 -6.64 -12.93 -21.73
CA LYS A 207 -8.01 -13.06 -22.25
C LYS A 207 -8.30 -12.07 -23.39
N HIS A 208 -7.85 -10.83 -23.25
CA HIS A 208 -8.03 -9.80 -24.29
C HIS A 208 -7.27 -10.15 -25.58
N ILE A 209 -6.07 -10.72 -25.50
CA ILE A 209 -5.29 -11.16 -26.67
C ILE A 209 -5.99 -12.32 -27.39
N GLY A 210 -6.42 -13.35 -26.64
CA GLY A 210 -7.11 -14.50 -27.22
C GLY A 210 -8.41 -14.12 -27.94
N ASN A 211 -9.19 -13.19 -27.36
CA ASN A 211 -10.40 -12.69 -28.00
C ASN A 211 -10.12 -11.94 -29.32
N GLN A 212 -9.03 -11.17 -29.39
CA GLN A 212 -8.64 -10.46 -30.62
C GLN A 212 -8.19 -11.42 -31.74
N GLN A 213 -7.51 -12.51 -31.39
CA GLN A 213 -7.09 -13.53 -32.36
C GLN A 213 -8.29 -14.28 -32.94
N ARG A 214 -9.27 -14.67 -32.10
CA ARG A 214 -10.50 -15.33 -32.55
C ARG A 214 -11.31 -14.48 -33.52
N MET A 215 -11.46 -13.18 -33.25
CA MET A 215 -12.17 -12.26 -34.16
C MET A 215 -11.47 -12.04 -35.50
N LYS A 216 -10.14 -12.28 -35.58
CA LYS A 216 -9.38 -12.21 -36.84
C LYS A 216 -9.48 -13.51 -37.65
N GLN A 217 -9.74 -14.64 -37.01
CA GLN A 217 -9.91 -15.94 -37.67
C GLN A 217 -11.35 -16.17 -38.16
N SER A 218 -12.32 -15.41 -37.65
CA SER A 218 -13.73 -15.46 -38.05
C SER A 218 -14.10 -14.44 -39.14
N LYS A 219 -13.11 -13.81 -39.77
CA LYS A 219 -13.23 -12.88 -40.91
C LYS A 219 -12.42 -13.43 -42.06
#